data_AF-A0A139D7I3-F1
#
_entry.id   AF-A0A139D7I3-F1
#
_cell.length_a   1.000
_cell.length_b   1.000
_cell.length_c   1.000
_cell.angle_alpha   90.00
_cell.angle_beta   90.00
_cell.angle_gamma   90.00
#
_symmetry.space_group_name_H-M   'P 1'
#
loop_
_entity.id
_entity.type
_entity.pdbx_description
1 polymer ?
#
loop_
_entity_poly.entity_id
_entity_poly.type
_entity_poly.pdbx_seq_one_letter_code
_entity_poly.pdbx_strand_id
1 'polypeptide(L)' 'MLEVIEKIEEIDFKYNEQGLMPAIVQDYQTKDVLMVAYVNEESLNLSLEKGETVFYSRSRQVLWHKGETSGNTQEIK' A
#
# COMPACT_ATOMS: atom_id res chain seq x y z
N MET A 1 12.53 -2.07 -6.45
CA MET A 1 11.76 -3.27 -6.03
C MET A 1 12.59 -4.26 -5.21
N LEU A 2 13.63 -4.92 -5.75
CA LEU A 2 14.45 -5.87 -4.96
C LEU A 2 15.04 -5.23 -3.69
N GLU A 3 15.66 -4.05 -3.81
CA GLU A 3 16.19 -3.31 -2.64
C GLU A 3 15.10 -2.88 -1.64
N VAL A 4 13.87 -2.65 -2.12
CA VAL A 4 12.73 -2.29 -1.26
C VAL A 4 12.26 -3.52 -0.48
N ILE A 5 12.20 -4.68 -1.12
CA ILE A 5 11.79 -5.95 -0.48
C ILE A 5 12.80 -6.34 0.60
N GLU A 6 14.10 -6.28 0.32
CA GLU A 6 15.15 -6.59 1.31
C GLU A 6 15.03 -5.72 2.56
N LYS A 7 14.77 -4.41 2.40
CA LYS A 7 14.56 -3.50 3.53
C LYS A 7 13.26 -3.77 4.30
N ILE A 8 12.23 -4.26 3.62
CA ILE A 8 10.92 -4.54 4.22
C ILE A 8 10.94 -5.77 5.10
N GLU A 9 11.74 -6.79 4.77
CA GLU A 9 11.88 -8.01 5.58
C GLU A 9 12.42 -7.71 7.00
N GLU A 10 13.13 -6.60 7.18
CA GLU A 10 13.64 -6.14 8.47
C GLU A 10 12.62 -5.32 9.29
N ILE A 11 11.45 -4.99 8.73
CA ILE A 11 10.45 -4.13 9.36
C ILE A 11 9.39 -4.97 10.09
N ASP A 12 9.27 -4.74 11.39
CA ASP A 12 8.18 -5.28 12.21
C ASP A 12 6.93 -4.37 12.09
N PHE A 13 6.09 -4.65 11.09
CA PHE A 13 4.86 -3.89 10.85
C PHE A 13 3.86 -4.03 12.01
N LYS A 14 3.43 -2.89 12.55
CA LYS A 14 2.43 -2.84 13.62
C LYS A 14 1.04 -2.56 13.06
N TYR A 15 0.17 -3.55 13.25
CA TYR A 15 -1.25 -3.44 12.95
C TYR A 15 -2.04 -3.08 14.21
N ASN A 16 -3.14 -2.36 14.04
CA ASN A 16 -4.08 -2.12 15.12
C ASN A 16 -4.91 -3.39 15.44
N GLU A 17 -5.82 -3.30 16.41
CA GLU A 17 -6.71 -4.40 16.82
C GLU A 17 -7.60 -4.96 15.69
N GLN A 18 -7.76 -4.20 14.61
CA GLN A 18 -8.54 -4.61 13.43
C GLN A 18 -7.66 -5.22 12.32
N GLY A 19 -6.36 -5.40 12.55
CA GLY A 19 -5.42 -5.90 11.55
C GLY A 19 -5.07 -4.86 10.48
N LEU A 20 -5.17 -3.57 10.79
CA LEU A 20 -4.97 -2.48 9.82
C LEU A 20 -3.84 -1.54 10.22
N MET A 21 -3.14 -1.01 9.22
CA MET A 21 -2.11 0.01 9.34
C MET A 21 -2.41 1.17 8.37
N PRO A 22 -2.22 2.45 8.76
CA PRO A 22 -2.32 3.56 7.82
C PRO A 22 -1.16 3.54 6.83
N ALA A 23 -1.45 3.82 5.56
CA ALA A 23 -0.46 3.98 4.49
C ALA A 23 -0.55 5.38 3.91
N ILE A 24 0.59 6.07 3.80
CA ILE A 24 0.69 7.39 3.16
C ILE A 24 1.33 7.18 1.80
N VAL A 25 0.62 7.59 0.75
CA VAL A 25 1.19 7.63 -0.61
C VAL A 25 1.84 8.98 -0.81
N GLN A 26 3.11 8.96 -1.18
CA GLN A 26 3.89 10.14 -1.48
C GLN A 26 4.41 10.07 -2.91
N ASP A 27 4.41 11.20 -3.62
CA ASP A 27 5.07 11.29 -4.92
C ASP A 27 6.59 11.07 -4.77
N TYR A 28 7.15 10.15 -5.56
CA TYR A 28 8.55 9.77 -5.42
C TYR A 28 9.53 10.88 -5.84
N GLN A 29 9.11 11.84 -6.67
CA GLN A 29 9.92 12.95 -7.15
C GLN A 29 9.70 14.21 -6.31
N THR A 30 8.46 14.68 -6.20
CA THR A 30 8.13 15.97 -5.58
C THR A 30 8.07 15.88 -4.05
N LYS A 31 7.88 14.67 -3.51
CA LYS A 31 7.63 14.40 -2.10
C LYS A 31 6.28 14.92 -1.58
N ASP A 32 5.36 15.27 -2.47
CA ASP A 32 4.00 15.64 -2.09
C ASP A 32 3.26 14.43 -1.52
N VAL A 33 2.50 14.65 -0.45
CA VAL A 33 1.57 13.64 0.06
C VAL A 33 0.34 13.62 -0.83
N LEU A 34 0.10 12.49 -1.48
CA LEU A 34 -0.99 12.33 -2.44
C LEU A 34 -2.28 11.85 -1.76
N MET A 35 -2.16 10.90 -0.83
CA MET A 35 -3.31 10.36 -0.10
C MET A 35 -2.91 9.55 1.14
N VAL A 36 -3.90 9.30 1.99
CA VAL A 36 -3.84 8.33 3.07
C VAL A 36 -4.86 7.22 2.81
N ALA A 37 -4.46 5.98 3.02
CA ALA A 37 -5.32 4.80 2.96
C ALA A 37 -4.99 3.86 4.12
N TYR A 38 -5.63 2.69 4.14
CA TYR A 38 -5.32 1.62 5.08
C TYR A 38 -4.88 0.38 4.31
N VAL A 39 -3.96 -0.36 4.91
CA VAL A 39 -3.53 -1.68 4.45
C VAL A 39 -3.78 -2.70 5.56
N ASN A 40 -4.18 -3.90 5.17
CA ASN A 40 -3.99 -5.12 5.96
C ASN A 40 -2.78 -5.89 5.41
N GLU A 41 -2.39 -6.98 6.08
CA GLU A 41 -1.28 -7.85 5.68
C GLU A 41 -1.39 -8.32 4.21
N GLU A 42 -2.58 -8.77 3.80
CA GLU A 42 -2.82 -9.25 2.44
C GLU A 42 -2.61 -8.16 1.39
N SER A 43 -3.15 -6.95 1.61
CA SER A 43 -3.01 -5.83 0.69
C SER A 43 -1.55 -5.35 0.58
N LEU A 44 -0.79 -5.42 1.68
CA LEU A 44 0.64 -5.09 1.67
C LEU A 44 1.42 -6.12 0.85
N ASN A 45 1.20 -7.43 1.09
CA ASN A 45 1.87 -8.49 0.34
C ASN A 45 1.57 -8.40 -1.16
N LEU A 46 0.31 -8.19 -1.53
CA LEU A 46 -0.08 -7.99 -2.94
C LEU A 46 0.56 -6.73 -3.55
N SER A 47 0.71 -5.67 -2.77
CA SER A 47 1.36 -4.45 -3.25
C SER A 47 2.82 -4.72 -3.61
N LEU A 48 3.53 -5.46 -2.77
CA LEU A 48 4.93 -5.81 -2.98
C LEU A 48 5.12 -6.81 -4.13
N GLU A 49 4.22 -7.78 -4.25
CA GLU A 49 4.22 -8.74 -5.36
C GLU A 49 4.00 -8.05 -6.71
N LYS A 50 3.03 -7.13 -6.77
CA LYS A 50 2.65 -6.44 -8.02
C LYS A 50 3.54 -5.25 -8.36
N GLY A 51 4.15 -4.64 -7.36
CA GLY A 51 4.81 -3.34 -7.50
C GLY A 51 3.84 -2.17 -7.72
N GLU A 52 2.55 -2.37 -7.41
CA GLU A 52 1.49 -1.36 -7.50
C GLU A 52 0.71 -1.32 -6.18
N THR A 53 0.15 -0.17 -5.80
CA THR A 53 -0.54 -0.06 -4.50
C THR A 53 -1.89 -0.78 -4.49
N VAL A 54 -2.03 -1.74 -3.57
CA VAL A 54 -3.28 -2.37 -3.18
C VAL A 54 -3.60 -1.98 -1.74
N PHE A 55 -4.82 -1.51 -1.49
CA PHE A 55 -5.27 -1.07 -0.17
C PHE A 55 -6.39 -1.97 0.35
N TYR A 56 -6.71 -1.82 1.64
CA TYR A 56 -7.91 -2.39 2.23
C TYR A 56 -8.96 -1.30 2.46
N SER A 57 -10.09 -1.39 1.74
CA SER A 57 -11.22 -0.48 1.92
C SER A 57 -11.99 -0.82 3.19
N ARG A 58 -11.81 -0.05 4.26
CA ARG A 58 -12.49 -0.30 5.54
C ARG A 58 -14.01 -0.26 5.46
N SER A 59 -14.57 0.62 4.62
CA SER A 59 -16.02 0.76 4.46
C SER A 59 -16.64 -0.34 3.60
N ARG A 60 -15.89 -0.88 2.64
CA ARG A 60 -16.36 -1.95 1.74
C ARG A 60 -15.90 -3.34 2.19
N GLN A 61 -14.97 -3.39 3.14
CA GLN A 61 -14.33 -4.61 3.67
C GLN A 61 -13.71 -5.50 2.57
N VAL A 62 -13.11 -4.89 1.56
CA VAL A 62 -12.48 -5.57 0.42
C VAL A 62 -11.11 -4.97 0.10
N LEU A 63 -10.28 -5.77 -0.55
CA LEU A 63 -9.09 -5.27 -1.24
C LEU A 63 -9.49 -4.30 -2.36
N TRP A 64 -8.69 -3.27 -2.55
CA TRP A 64 -8.90 -2.27 -3.58
C TRP A 64 -7.59 -2.00 -4.29
N HIS A 65 -7.50 -2.40 -5.56
CA HIS A 65 -6.36 -2.07 -6.39
C HIS A 65 -6.51 -0.64 -6.89
N LYS A 66 -5.63 0.27 -6.42
CA LYS A 66 -5.74 1.68 -6.74
C LYS A 66 -5.67 1.87 -8.25
N GLY A 67 -6.71 2.47 -8.81
CA GLY A 67 -6.78 2.73 -10.25
C GLY A 67 -7.53 1.66 -11.05
N GLU A 68 -7.97 0.55 -10.45
CA GLU A 68 -8.64 -0.55 -11.17
C GLU A 68 -9.82 -0.11 -12.06
N THR A 69 -10.57 0.90 -11.63
CA THR A 69 -11.69 1.47 -12.41
C THR A 69 -11.29 2.69 -13.24
N SER A 70 -10.41 3.53 -12.70
CA SER A 70 -10.09 4.84 -13.30
C SER A 70 -8.91 4.82 -14.28
N GLY A 71 -8.10 3.77 -14.29
CA GLY A 71 -6.81 3.72 -14.98
C GLY A 71 -5.65 4.43 -14.25
N ASN A 72 -5.92 5.27 -13.24
CA ASN A 72 -4.90 5.96 -12.45
C ASN A 72 -4.26 5.04 -11.39
N THR A 73 -3.39 4.13 -11.82
CA THR A 73 -2.61 3.25 -10.93
C THR A 73 -1.45 4.00 -10.27
N GLN A 74 -0.85 3.39 -9.25
CA GLN A 74 0.28 3.94 -8.50
C GLN A 74 1.36 2.86 -8.38
N GLU A 75 2.45 3.04 -9.11
CA GLU A 75 3.63 2.18 -9.06
C GLU A 75 4.49 2.51 -7.82
N ILE A 76 4.99 1.48 -7.15
CA ILE A 76 5.88 1.61 -5.99
C ILE A 76 7.33 1.72 -6.47
N LYS A 77 8.05 2.75 -5.99
CA LYS A 77 9.44 3.05 -6.37
C LYS A 77 10.43 2.66 -5.29
#